data_AF-A0A936USL2-F1
#
_entry.id   AF-A0A936USL2-F1
#
_cell.length_a   1.000
_cell.length_b   1.000
_cell.length_c   1.000
_cell.angle_alpha   90.00
_cell.angle_beta   90.00
_cell.angle_gamma   90.00
#
_symmetry.space_group_name_H-M   'P 1'
#
loop_
_entity.id
_entity.type
_entity.pdbx_description
1 polymer ?
#
loop_
_entity_poly.entity_id
_entity_poly.type
_entity_poly.pdbx_seq_one_letter_code
_entity_poly.pdbx_strand_id
1 'polypeptide(L)'
;MFRLVCAGEDYPEYMDGCVGAEVYSRSHTEDSAPGSIWPGRAAGVQFRHPQRAAFPRRTSSWLLEEGPFKRGHGDWRFARLGELGCKVSPGFVF
;
A
#
# COMPACT_ATOMS: atom_id res chain seq x y z
N MET A 1 -12.48 -1.66 2.65
CA MET A 1 -11.58 -1.18 1.58
C MET A 1 -10.26 -0.61 2.09
N PHE A 2 -10.21 0.54 2.78
CA PHE A 2 -8.92 1.11 3.25
C PHE A 2 -7.99 0.12 3.98
N ARG A 3 -8.54 -0.66 4.93
CA ARG A 3 -7.77 -1.69 5.66
C ARG A 3 -7.18 -2.76 4.74
N LEU A 4 -7.91 -3.16 3.68
CA LEU A 4 -7.44 -4.13 2.70
C LEU A 4 -6.18 -3.61 2.01
N VAL A 5 -6.19 -2.35 1.55
CA VAL A 5 -5.01 -1.72 0.91
C VAL A 5 -3.85 -1.46 1.89
N CYS A 6 -4.11 -1.47 3.20
CA CYS A 6 -3.07 -1.35 4.22
C CYS A 6 -2.48 -2.70 4.64
N ALA A 7 -3.13 -3.81 4.27
CA ALA A 7 -2.73 -5.16 4.64
C ALA A 7 -1.94 -5.80 3.49
N GLY A 8 -0.77 -5.22 3.18
CA GLY A 8 0.11 -5.69 2.11
C GLY A 8 0.57 -7.14 2.25
N GLU A 9 0.68 -7.66 3.48
CA GLU A 9 1.09 -9.03 3.82
C GLU A 9 0.11 -10.06 3.28
N ASP A 10 -1.16 -9.68 3.18
CA ASP A 10 -2.23 -10.56 2.74
C ASP A 10 -2.32 -10.57 1.20
N TYR A 11 -1.61 -9.67 0.49
CA TYR A 11 -1.70 -9.55 -0.97
C TYR A 11 -1.42 -10.87 -1.72
N PRO A 12 -0.45 -11.72 -1.30
CA PRO A 12 -0.24 -13.01 -1.95
C PRO A 12 -1.44 -13.96 -1.89
N GLU A 13 -2.38 -13.76 -0.96
CA GLU A 13 -3.56 -14.63 -0.83
C GLU A 13 -4.64 -14.34 -1.87
N TYR A 14 -4.69 -13.11 -2.41
CA TYR A 14 -5.80 -12.67 -3.26
C TYR A 14 -5.41 -11.82 -4.47
N MET A 15 -4.16 -11.40 -4.60
CA MET A 15 -3.67 -10.59 -5.71
C MET A 15 -2.81 -11.43 -6.65
N ASP A 16 -3.39 -11.77 -7.80
CA ASP A 16 -2.68 -12.48 -8.86
C ASP A 16 -1.39 -11.74 -9.25
N GLY A 17 -0.29 -12.48 -9.34
CA GLY A 17 1.03 -11.94 -9.65
C GLY A 17 1.81 -11.43 -8.42
N CYS A 18 1.21 -11.36 -7.23
CA CYS A 18 1.93 -11.17 -5.97
C CYS A 18 2.31 -12.54 -5.40
N VAL A 19 3.60 -12.90 -5.43
CA VAL A 19 4.08 -14.22 -4.95
C VAL A 19 4.71 -14.15 -3.55
N GLY A 20 4.68 -12.99 -2.90
CA GLY A 20 5.16 -12.81 -1.54
C GLY A 20 5.14 -11.35 -1.11
N ALA A 21 4.79 -11.11 0.15
CA ALA A 21 4.84 -9.82 0.81
C ALA A 21 5.18 -10.03 2.30
N GLU A 22 6.19 -9.33 2.81
CA GLU A 22 6.60 -9.42 4.22
C GLU A 22 6.54 -8.03 4.87
N VAL A 23 6.23 -7.94 6.17
CA VAL A 23 6.35 -6.67 6.90
C VAL A 23 7.73 -6.60 7.52
N TYR A 24 8.57 -5.67 7.06
CA TYR A 24 9.89 -5.47 7.68
C TYR A 24 9.80 -4.69 9.01
N SER A 25 8.92 -3.70 9.07
CA SER A 25 8.72 -2.87 10.27
C SER A 25 7.34 -2.20 10.25
N ARG A 26 6.72 -2.03 11.42
CA ARG A 26 5.53 -1.19 11.62
C ARG A 26 5.81 -0.11 12.64
N SER A 27 5.48 1.13 12.30
CA SER A 27 5.51 2.26 13.24
C SER A 27 4.15 2.90 13.34
N HIS A 28 3.66 3.15 14.55
CA HIS A 28 2.45 3.93 14.80
C HIS A 28 2.86 5.32 15.29
N THR A 29 2.28 6.35 14.71
CA THR A 29 2.40 7.74 15.17
C THR A 29 0.99 8.22 15.50
N GLU A 30 0.81 9.05 16.54
CA GLU A 30 -0.52 9.44 17.06
C GLU A 30 -1.49 9.96 15.98
N ASP A 31 -0.97 10.58 14.91
CA ASP A 31 -1.75 11.13 13.80
C ASP A 31 -1.67 10.34 12.47
N SER A 32 -1.01 9.16 12.47
CA SER A 32 -0.81 8.35 11.25
C SER A 32 -0.97 6.86 11.51
N ALA A 33 -1.70 6.20 10.60
CA ALA A 33 -1.85 4.75 10.61
C ALA A 33 -0.49 4.08 10.27
N PRO A 34 -0.31 2.79 10.56
CA PRO A 34 1.01 2.17 10.58
C PRO A 34 1.77 2.38 9.27
N GLY A 35 2.99 2.91 9.39
CA GLY A 35 3.94 2.90 8.30
C GLY A 35 4.53 1.50 8.17
N SER A 36 4.36 0.83 7.03
CA SER A 36 4.82 -0.54 6.79
C SER A 36 5.79 -0.57 5.62
N ILE A 37 6.92 -1.28 5.74
CA ILE A 37 7.84 -1.49 4.61
C ILE A 37 7.64 -2.92 4.11
N TRP A 38 7.37 -3.06 2.82
CA TRP A 38 7.05 -4.33 2.17
C TRP A 38 8.13 -4.73 1.16
N PRO A 39 8.83 -5.86 1.34
CA PRO A 39 9.43 -6.61 0.25
C PRO A 39 8.31 -7.34 -0.49
N GLY A 40 8.01 -6.92 -1.72
CA GLY A 40 7.06 -7.61 -2.60
C GLY A 40 7.80 -8.41 -3.66
N ARG A 41 7.31 -9.59 -4.01
CA ARG A 41 7.73 -10.29 -5.23
C ARG A 41 6.58 -10.32 -6.22
N ALA A 42 6.79 -9.74 -7.40
CA ALA A 42 5.81 -9.80 -8.48
C ALA A 42 6.50 -9.98 -9.82
N ALA A 43 5.97 -10.88 -10.66
CA ALA A 43 6.51 -11.19 -11.99
C ALA A 43 8.04 -11.45 -12.02
N GLY A 44 8.57 -12.12 -10.99
CA GLY A 44 10.01 -12.41 -10.86
C GLY A 44 10.88 -11.26 -10.34
N VAL A 45 10.28 -10.13 -9.98
CA VAL A 45 10.99 -8.93 -9.51
C VAL A 45 10.72 -8.69 -8.02
N GLN A 46 11.77 -8.29 -7.30
CA GLN A 46 11.68 -7.86 -5.90
C GLN A 46 11.50 -6.35 -5.82
N PHE A 47 10.61 -5.91 -4.95
CA PHE A 47 10.33 -4.49 -4.72
C PHE A 47 10.38 -4.19 -3.24
N ARG A 48 10.91 -3.02 -2.86
CA ARG A 48 10.84 -2.51 -1.50
C ARG A 48 9.98 -1.25 -1.47
N HIS A 49 8.87 -1.31 -0.75
CA HIS A 49 7.91 -0.21 -0.68
C HIS A 49 7.59 0.17 0.77
N PRO A 50 8.08 1.30 1.30
CA PRO A 50 7.45 1.97 2.43
C PRO A 50 6.05 2.45 2.05
N GLN A 51 5.07 2.08 2.87
CA GLN A 51 3.70 2.53 2.85
C GLN A 51 3.46 3.43 4.07
N ARG A 52 2.76 4.53 3.87
CA ARG A 52 2.21 5.38 4.93
C ARG A 52 0.72 5.49 4.76
N ALA A 53 -0.02 5.14 5.80
CA ALA A 53 -1.46 5.21 5.81
C ALA A 53 -1.91 6.28 6.82
N ALA A 54 -3.01 6.97 6.55
CA ALA A 54 -3.54 8.00 7.44
C ALA A 54 -5.05 7.85 7.64
N PHE A 55 -5.45 7.89 8.91
CA PHE A 55 -6.84 7.89 9.36
C PHE A 55 -7.05 9.12 10.25
N PRO A 56 -8.16 9.89 10.13
CA PRO A 56 -9.41 9.59 9.41
C PRO A 56 -9.40 10.00 7.92
N ARG A 57 -8.29 10.53 7.39
CA ARG A 57 -8.20 11.00 5.99
C ARG A 57 -8.42 9.89 4.95
N ARG A 58 -8.28 8.61 5.35
CA ARG A 58 -8.42 7.42 4.51
C ARG A 58 -7.58 7.57 3.24
N THR A 59 -6.29 7.77 3.47
CA THR A 59 -5.28 7.86 2.41
C THR A 59 -4.16 6.88 2.68
N SER A 60 -3.64 6.26 1.63
CA SER A 60 -2.46 5.40 1.70
C SER A 60 -1.49 5.75 0.58
N SER A 61 -0.28 6.14 0.91
CA SER A 61 0.79 6.43 -0.05
C SER A 61 1.90 5.40 0.05
N TRP A 62 2.55 5.09 -1.06
CA TRP A 62 3.73 4.24 -1.10
C TRP A 62 4.81 4.87 -1.99
N LEU A 63 6.05 4.53 -1.70
CA LEU A 63 7.22 4.92 -2.49
C LEU A 63 7.99 3.65 -2.86
N LEU A 64 8.52 3.55 -4.07
CA LEU A 64 9.47 2.53 -4.49
C LEU A 64 10.87 2.96 -4.07
N GLU A 65 11.43 2.24 -3.09
CA GLU A 65 12.82 2.40 -2.66
C GLU A 65 13.77 1.51 -3.48
N GLU A 66 13.36 0.26 -3.75
CA GLU A 66 14.17 -0.70 -4.50
C GLU A 66 13.30 -1.47 -5.49
N GLY A 67 13.79 -1.66 -6.72
CA GLY A 67 13.09 -2.38 -7.78
C GLY A 67 13.68 -2.06 -9.17
N PRO A 68 12.99 -2.48 -10.25
CA PRO A 68 13.47 -2.33 -11.63
C PRO A 68 13.25 -0.91 -12.16
N PHE A 69 12.41 -0.11 -11.48
CA PHE A 69 12.13 1.28 -11.84
C PHE A 69 13.01 2.22 -11.02
N LYS A 70 13.42 3.35 -11.63
CA LYS A 70 14.28 4.34 -10.96
C LYS A 70 13.59 5.04 -9.80
N ARG A 71 12.29 5.31 -9.95
CA ARG A 71 11.41 5.91 -8.96
C ARG A 71 10.01 5.37 -9.18
N GLY A 72 9.19 5.46 -8.15
CA GLY A 72 7.78 5.09 -8.21
C GLY A 72 7.11 5.63 -6.96
N HIS A 73 6.00 6.33 -7.11
CA HIS A 73 5.15 6.75 -6.02
C HIS A 73 3.71 6.47 -6.41
N GLY A 74 2.93 6.00 -5.45
CA GLY A 74 1.49 5.94 -5.62
C GLY A 74 0.75 6.37 -4.39
N ASP A 75 -0.46 6.85 -4.61
CA ASP A 75 -1.40 7.21 -3.56
C ASP A 75 -2.77 6.62 -3.83
N TRP A 76 -3.45 6.27 -2.75
CA TRP A 76 -4.81 5.80 -2.73
C TRP A 76 -5.64 6.73 -1.86
N ARG A 77 -6.70 7.29 -2.41
CA ARG A 77 -7.71 8.06 -1.65
C ARG A 77 -9.03 7.31 -1.63
N PHE A 78 -9.62 7.18 -0.44
CA PHE A 78 -10.90 6.48 -0.25
C PHE A 78 -11.97 7.46 0.24
N ALA A 79 -12.96 7.73 -0.60
CA ALA A 79 -14.12 8.56 -0.25
C ALA A 79 -15.35 7.68 0.00
N ARG A 80 -16.05 7.87 1.12
CA ARG A 80 -17.30 7.14 1.41
C ARG A 80 -18.39 7.63 0.45
N LEU A 81 -19.12 6.69 -0.17
CA LEU A 81 -20.27 6.98 -1.05
C LEU A 81 -21.62 6.60 -0.42
N GLY A 82 -21.59 5.99 0.76
CA GLY A 82 -22.76 5.50 1.49
C GLY A 82 -22.32 4.50 2.55
N GLU A 83 -23.25 3.68 3.05
CA GLU A 83 -22.92 2.68 4.08
C GLU A 83 -22.12 1.50 3.54
N LEU A 84 -22.44 1.08 2.32
CA LEU A 84 -21.87 -0.12 1.70
C LEU A 84 -20.83 0.19 0.61
N GLY A 85 -20.59 1.47 0.30
CA GLY A 85 -19.79 1.88 -0.86
C GLY A 85 -18.69 2.89 -0.54
N CYS A 86 -17.58 2.77 -1.25
CA CYS A 86 -16.55 3.81 -1.29
C CYS A 86 -15.98 3.98 -2.70
N LYS A 87 -15.66 5.22 -3.08
CA LYS A 87 -14.86 5.54 -4.26
C LYS A 87 -13.39 5.36 -3.91
N VAL A 88 -12.67 4.66 -4.78
CA VAL A 88 -11.22 4.52 -4.72
C VAL A 88 -10.62 5.36 -5.84
N SER A 89 -9.69 6.26 -5.51
CA SER A 89 -8.99 7.09 -6.49
C SER A 89 -7.48 6.81 -6.40
N PRO A 90 -6.92 6.03 -7.34
CA PRO A 90 -5.49 5.81 -7.43
C PRO A 90 -4.78 6.98 -8.12
N GLY A 91 -3.60 7.34 -7.64
CA GLY A 91 -2.63 8.19 -8.34
C GLY A 91 -1.29 7.45 -8.42
N PHE A 92 -0.66 7.42 -9.58
CA PHE A 92 0.63 6.76 -9.79
C PHE A 92 1.57 7.64 -10.61
N VAL A 93 2.83 7.70 -10.20
CA VAL A 93 3.92 8.40 -10.88
C VAL A 93 5.15 7.49 -10.88
N PHE A 94 5.78 7.30 -12.04
CA PHE A 94 6.98 6.47 -12.25
C PHE A 94 8.13 7.33 -12.79
#